data_AF-A0A1M2VG89-F1
#
_entry.id   AF-A0A1M2VG89-F1
#
_cell.length_a   1.000
_cell.length_b   1.000
_cell.length_c   1.000
_cell.angle_alpha   90.00
_cell.angle_beta   90.00
_cell.angle_gamma   90.00
#
_symmetry.space_group_name_H-M   'P 1'
#
loop_
_entity.id
_entity.type
_entity.pdbx_description
1 polymer ?
#
loop_
_entity_poly.entity_id
_entity_poly.type
_entity_poly.pdbx_seq_one_letter_code
_entity_poly.pdbx_strand_id
1 'polypeptide(L)'
;MAPTFHWMQAPSTPPASRSSLRFQHLQKFSVVTLMSNIHNLPRQTASALPHTLLSSIVFPPQCLVYISPLLPTDMNALVDRMSTLITPSSMRVIDATQTPGGSGRISFALVQPSESRGVRYSLALGNHNEDTETIRRSIRFTMAASPLFSAIRELWVDTGAIELICGAQSTVLRSLTLLEYLSVGCSSVDNPGLHEVLAVLSAVCAQGDAFVCPKLNTLSLIGFVPVEPERLIAQLRLVLAVRNGLEKPLTHLALCLDLEGEALVDARMLGSLVEHFSLNDPEVEAPAEIEWERYWEDRVPAGCGATDEICDHWPVWK
;
A
#
# COMPACT_ATOMS: atom_id res chain seq x y z
N MET A 1 54.93 -1.62 3.42
CA MET A 1 53.78 -2.53 3.21
C MET A 1 52.51 -1.75 3.47
N ALA A 2 51.78 -1.39 2.42
CA ALA A 2 50.50 -0.68 2.51
C ALA A 2 49.36 -1.69 2.25
N PRO A 3 48.23 -1.63 2.98
CA PRO A 3 47.15 -2.57 2.77
C PRO A 3 46.34 -2.19 1.52
N THR A 4 46.14 -3.15 0.63
CA THR A 4 45.23 -3.08 -0.51
C THR A 4 43.79 -3.13 -0.02
N PHE A 5 43.05 -2.05 -0.27
CA PHE A 5 41.58 -2.02 -0.14
C PHE A 5 40.94 -2.86 -1.25
N HIS A 6 40.24 -3.93 -0.86
CA HIS A 6 39.30 -4.61 -1.75
C HIS A 6 38.04 -3.73 -1.88
N TRP A 7 37.85 -3.19 -3.08
CA TRP A 7 36.59 -2.56 -3.46
C TRP A 7 35.49 -3.63 -3.45
N MET A 8 34.47 -3.44 -2.62
CA MET A 8 33.22 -4.18 -2.73
C MET A 8 32.61 -3.89 -4.10
N GLN A 9 32.56 -4.89 -4.98
CA GLN A 9 31.79 -4.80 -6.21
C GLN A 9 30.30 -4.71 -5.84
N ALA A 10 29.62 -3.71 -6.39
CA ALA A 10 28.17 -3.59 -6.31
C ALA A 10 27.51 -4.86 -6.88
N PRO A 11 26.30 -5.23 -6.42
CA PRO A 11 25.59 -6.41 -6.92
C PRO A 11 25.43 -6.32 -8.43
N SER A 12 26.16 -7.15 -9.17
CA SER A 12 26.05 -7.22 -10.62
C SER A 12 24.77 -7.99 -10.96
N THR A 13 23.77 -7.30 -11.48
CA THR A 13 22.63 -7.93 -12.16
C THR A 13 23.14 -8.89 -13.22
N PRO A 14 22.58 -10.12 -13.32
CA PRO A 14 23.00 -11.08 -14.33
C PRO A 14 22.89 -10.48 -15.74
N PRO A 15 23.84 -10.79 -16.64
CA PRO A 15 23.83 -10.24 -17.99
C PRO A 15 22.56 -10.67 -18.73
N ALA A 16 21.83 -9.69 -19.25
CA ALA A 16 20.63 -9.92 -20.04
C ALA A 16 20.92 -10.80 -21.28
N SER A 17 19.96 -11.62 -21.68
CA SER A 17 20.09 -12.46 -22.88
C SER A 17 20.30 -11.57 -24.12
N ARG A 18 21.01 -12.10 -25.14
CA ARG A 18 21.29 -11.37 -26.38
C ARG A 18 20.04 -10.96 -27.17
N SER A 19 18.86 -11.46 -26.81
CA SER A 19 17.56 -11.16 -27.43
C SER A 19 16.68 -10.17 -26.65
N SER A 20 17.16 -9.62 -25.52
CA SER A 20 16.36 -8.67 -24.74
C SER A 20 16.28 -7.29 -25.41
N LEU A 21 15.08 -6.70 -25.45
CA LEU A 21 14.89 -5.32 -25.87
C LEU A 21 15.47 -4.38 -24.81
N ARG A 22 16.36 -3.48 -25.23
CA ARG A 22 17.00 -2.47 -24.36
C ARG A 22 16.50 -1.10 -24.75
N PHE A 23 15.75 -0.47 -23.86
CA PHE A 23 15.29 0.90 -24.05
C PHE A 23 16.01 1.83 -23.06
N GLN A 24 17.17 2.38 -23.44
CA GLN A 24 18.05 3.10 -22.51
C GLN A 24 17.42 4.36 -21.88
N HIS A 25 16.41 4.94 -22.52
CA HIS A 25 15.73 6.16 -22.07
C HIS A 25 14.26 5.95 -21.72
N LEU A 26 13.84 4.69 -21.52
CA LEU A 26 12.46 4.39 -21.15
C LEU A 26 12.19 4.83 -19.71
N GLN A 27 11.33 5.83 -19.57
CA GLN A 27 10.89 6.34 -18.26
C GLN A 27 9.58 5.68 -17.82
N LYS A 28 8.69 5.35 -18.76
CA LYS A 28 7.35 4.84 -18.50
C LYS A 28 7.04 3.68 -19.42
N PHE A 29 6.56 2.57 -18.86
CA PHE A 29 6.12 1.40 -19.60
C PHE A 29 4.72 0.99 -19.12
N SER A 30 3.74 0.99 -20.04
CA SER A 30 2.36 0.64 -19.73
C SER A 30 1.88 -0.53 -20.58
N VAL A 31 1.30 -1.55 -19.95
CA VAL A 31 0.52 -2.59 -20.60
C VAL A 31 -0.93 -2.38 -20.21
N VAL A 32 -1.70 -1.80 -21.12
CA VAL A 32 -3.12 -1.54 -20.92
C VAL A 32 -3.93 -2.37 -21.91
N THR A 33 -4.75 -3.27 -21.40
CA THR A 33 -5.73 -3.96 -22.25
C THR A 33 -6.98 -3.10 -22.31
N LEU A 34 -7.30 -2.59 -23.49
CA LEU A 34 -8.61 -2.00 -23.75
C LEU A 34 -9.64 -3.12 -23.62
N MET A 35 -10.34 -3.17 -22.48
CA MET A 35 -11.57 -3.94 -22.38
C MET A 35 -12.62 -3.22 -23.21
N SER A 36 -12.58 -3.42 -24.52
CA SER A 36 -13.70 -3.07 -25.38
C SER A 36 -14.91 -3.85 -24.89
N ASN A 37 -16.02 -3.16 -24.62
CA ASN A 37 -17.36 -3.72 -24.32
C ASN A 37 -17.91 -4.54 -25.50
N ILE A 38 -17.16 -5.54 -25.96
CA ILE A 38 -17.60 -6.48 -26.98
C ILE A 38 -18.12 -7.68 -26.22
N HIS A 39 -19.42 -7.64 -25.91
CA HIS A 39 -20.20 -8.66 -25.21
C HIS A 39 -20.18 -10.08 -25.83
N ASN A 40 -19.29 -10.37 -26.79
CA ASN A 40 -19.30 -11.62 -27.54
C ASN A 40 -17.91 -12.18 -27.92
N LEU A 41 -16.81 -11.69 -27.34
CA LEU A 41 -15.55 -12.44 -27.46
C LEU A 41 -15.59 -13.62 -26.49
N PRO A 42 -15.27 -14.86 -26.94
CA PRO A 42 -15.11 -15.97 -26.03
C PRO A 42 -14.09 -15.59 -24.95
N ARG A 43 -14.20 -16.19 -23.76
CA ARG A 43 -13.26 -16.16 -22.62
C ARG A 43 -11.82 -16.62 -22.97
N GLN A 44 -11.38 -16.39 -24.19
CA GLN A 44 -10.14 -16.84 -24.77
C GLN A 44 -9.02 -15.88 -24.40
N THR A 45 -8.11 -16.42 -23.59
CA THR A 45 -6.71 -16.00 -23.47
C THR A 45 -6.55 -14.54 -23.09
N ALA A 46 -6.80 -14.24 -21.81
CA ALA A 46 -6.01 -13.21 -21.15
C ALA A 46 -4.55 -13.60 -21.35
N SER A 47 -3.92 -12.89 -22.26
CA SER A 47 -2.70 -13.32 -22.92
C SER A 47 -1.57 -13.43 -21.90
N ALA A 48 -0.69 -14.42 -22.03
CA ALA A 48 0.63 -14.40 -21.38
C ALA A 48 1.47 -13.16 -21.75
N LEU A 49 0.97 -12.28 -22.63
CA LEU A 49 1.63 -11.11 -23.18
C LEU A 49 2.19 -10.17 -22.10
N PRO A 50 1.49 -9.75 -21.02
CA PRO A 50 2.10 -8.88 -20.02
C PRO A 50 3.31 -9.54 -19.38
N HIS A 51 3.22 -10.83 -19.01
CA HIS A 51 4.33 -11.57 -18.42
C HIS A 51 5.49 -11.80 -19.42
N THR A 52 5.19 -12.16 -20.66
CA THR A 52 6.16 -12.32 -21.75
C THR A 52 6.87 -11.00 -22.07
N LEU A 53 6.16 -9.87 -22.05
CA LEU A 53 6.74 -8.54 -22.26
C LEU A 53 7.65 -8.15 -21.10
N LEU A 54 7.20 -8.31 -19.85
CA LEU A 54 8.00 -7.99 -18.66
C LEU A 54 9.25 -8.85 -18.52
N SER A 55 9.21 -10.10 -19.01
CA SER A 55 10.38 -10.99 -19.04
C SER A 55 11.33 -10.70 -20.20
N SER A 56 10.85 -10.12 -21.31
CA SER A 56 11.66 -9.84 -22.51
C SER A 56 12.32 -8.45 -22.51
N ILE A 57 11.84 -7.54 -21.66
CA ILE A 57 12.36 -6.16 -21.55
C ILE A 57 13.36 -6.07 -20.39
N VAL A 58 14.51 -5.43 -20.66
CA VAL A 58 15.42 -4.97 -19.62
C VAL A 58 15.02 -3.53 -19.28
N PHE A 59 14.36 -3.36 -18.15
CA PHE A 59 13.92 -2.05 -17.69
C PHE A 59 15.10 -1.22 -17.19
N PRO A 60 15.20 0.06 -17.60
CA PRO A 60 16.12 1.00 -16.99
C PRO A 60 15.89 1.13 -15.47
N PRO A 61 16.93 1.54 -14.71
CA PRO A 61 16.80 1.80 -13.27
C PRO A 61 15.74 2.85 -12.93
N GLN A 62 15.45 3.79 -13.82
CA GLN A 62 14.49 4.89 -13.60
C GLN A 62 13.20 4.68 -14.40
N CYS A 63 12.73 3.44 -14.51
CA CYS A 63 11.52 3.10 -15.26
C CYS A 63 10.35 2.79 -14.33
N LEU A 64 9.22 3.43 -14.61
CA LEU A 64 7.94 3.12 -14.00
C LEU A 64 7.15 2.13 -14.86
N VAL A 65 6.52 1.17 -14.21
CA VAL A 65 5.77 0.10 -14.87
C VAL A 65 4.30 0.21 -14.48
N TYR A 66 3.39 0.21 -15.45
CA TYR A 66 1.95 0.15 -15.24
C TYR A 66 1.32 -1.04 -15.94
N ILE A 67 0.49 -1.82 -15.24
CA ILE A 67 -0.20 -2.99 -15.79
C ILE A 67 -1.68 -2.97 -15.42
N SER A 68 -2.55 -3.06 -16.43
CA SER A 68 -3.98 -2.82 -16.22
C SER A 68 -4.84 -3.45 -17.33
N PRO A 69 -5.75 -4.39 -17.02
CA PRO A 69 -5.88 -5.12 -15.77
C PRO A 69 -4.79 -6.20 -15.60
N LEU A 70 -4.46 -6.51 -14.35
CA LEU A 70 -3.76 -7.72 -13.97
C LEU A 70 -4.80 -8.75 -13.51
N LEU A 71 -4.71 -10.00 -13.99
CA LEU A 71 -5.56 -11.06 -13.47
C LEU A 71 -5.06 -11.52 -12.11
N PRO A 72 -5.96 -11.90 -11.17
CA PRO A 72 -5.55 -12.47 -9.88
C PRO A 72 -4.59 -13.66 -10.01
N THR A 73 -4.79 -14.52 -11.02
CA THR A 73 -3.94 -15.69 -11.30
C THR A 73 -2.50 -15.32 -11.68
N ASP A 74 -2.30 -14.14 -12.25
CA ASP A 74 -0.99 -13.68 -12.73
C ASP A 74 -0.21 -12.88 -11.68
N MET A 75 -0.83 -12.61 -10.52
CA MET A 75 -0.25 -11.77 -9.48
C MET A 75 1.08 -12.31 -8.96
N ASN A 76 1.16 -13.61 -8.65
CA ASN A 76 2.41 -14.24 -8.19
C ASN A 76 3.55 -14.02 -9.19
N ALA A 77 3.29 -14.31 -10.47
CA ALA A 77 4.30 -14.19 -11.52
C ALA A 77 4.75 -12.74 -11.74
N LEU A 78 3.83 -11.77 -11.63
CA LEU A 78 4.18 -10.35 -11.68
C LEU A 78 5.05 -9.97 -10.47
N VAL A 79 4.59 -10.29 -9.28
CA VAL A 79 5.22 -9.91 -8.01
C VAL A 79 6.63 -10.52 -7.91
N ASP A 80 6.81 -11.78 -8.30
CA ASP A 80 8.12 -12.44 -8.38
C ASP A 80 9.05 -11.72 -9.34
N ARG A 81 8.57 -11.38 -10.55
CA ARG A 81 9.37 -10.63 -11.53
C ARG A 81 9.77 -9.26 -10.97
N MET A 82 8.82 -8.53 -10.40
CA MET A 82 9.07 -7.20 -9.84
C MET A 82 10.00 -7.25 -8.63
N SER A 83 9.99 -8.32 -7.83
CA SER A 83 10.91 -8.48 -6.68
C SER A 83 12.39 -8.51 -7.08
N THR A 84 12.70 -8.93 -8.32
CA THR A 84 14.07 -8.89 -8.87
C THR A 84 14.44 -7.55 -9.49
N LEU A 85 13.44 -6.72 -9.74
CA LEU A 85 13.59 -5.45 -10.43
C LEU A 85 13.66 -4.31 -9.41
N ILE A 86 12.73 -4.25 -8.47
CA ILE A 86 12.57 -3.11 -7.56
C ILE A 86 12.63 -3.55 -6.09
N THR A 87 13.01 -2.62 -5.22
CA THR A 87 12.90 -2.77 -3.77
C THR A 87 12.11 -1.57 -3.24
N PRO A 88 10.77 -1.60 -3.35
CA PRO A 88 9.95 -0.46 -2.98
C PRO A 88 9.98 -0.26 -1.47
N SER A 89 9.91 1.00 -1.05
CA SER A 89 9.80 1.40 0.35
C SER A 89 8.43 1.99 0.70
N SER A 90 7.66 2.39 -0.31
CA SER A 90 6.38 3.09 -0.15
C SER A 90 5.33 2.39 -1.00
N MET A 91 4.16 2.10 -0.41
CA MET A 91 3.06 1.41 -1.05
C MET A 91 1.73 2.11 -0.81
N ARG A 92 0.92 2.28 -1.85
CA ARG A 92 -0.47 2.74 -1.75
C ARG A 92 -1.43 1.72 -2.36
N VAL A 93 -2.52 1.46 -1.67
CA VAL A 93 -3.61 0.57 -2.13
C VAL A 93 -4.86 1.40 -2.32
N ILE A 94 -5.41 1.36 -3.53
CA ILE A 94 -6.48 2.27 -3.99
C ILE A 94 -7.65 1.44 -4.52
N ASP A 95 -8.87 1.76 -4.10
CA ASP A 95 -10.08 1.33 -4.82
C ASP A 95 -10.30 2.23 -6.04
N ALA A 96 -10.22 1.65 -7.25
CA ALA A 96 -9.95 2.40 -8.48
C ALA A 96 -11.10 3.32 -8.96
N THR A 97 -12.29 3.28 -8.36
CA THR A 97 -13.40 4.19 -8.75
C THR A 97 -13.94 5.06 -7.62
N GLN A 98 -13.50 4.91 -6.36
CA GLN A 98 -14.03 5.66 -5.21
C GLN A 98 -15.58 5.76 -5.21
N THR A 99 -16.29 4.76 -5.77
CA THR A 99 -17.76 4.77 -5.86
C THR A 99 -18.36 4.06 -4.65
N PRO A 100 -19.43 4.60 -4.04
CA PRO A 100 -20.16 3.90 -2.99
C PRO A 100 -20.70 2.57 -3.55
N GLY A 101 -20.13 1.45 -3.11
CA GLY A 101 -20.41 0.09 -3.61
C GLY A 101 -19.18 -0.70 -4.08
N GLY A 102 -18.01 -0.07 -4.15
CA GLY A 102 -16.75 -0.71 -4.56
C GLY A 102 -16.62 -0.84 -6.08
N SER A 103 -15.42 -0.62 -6.62
CA SER A 103 -15.20 -0.59 -8.07
C SER A 103 -15.11 -1.97 -8.74
N GLY A 104 -15.00 -3.02 -7.93
CA GLY A 104 -14.55 -4.33 -8.39
C GLY A 104 -13.12 -4.31 -8.94
N ARG A 105 -12.32 -3.26 -8.69
CA ARG A 105 -10.97 -3.09 -9.22
C ARG A 105 -10.03 -2.37 -8.24
N ILE A 106 -8.96 -3.05 -7.87
CA ILE A 106 -8.01 -2.56 -6.87
C ILE A 106 -6.69 -2.24 -7.52
N SER A 107 -6.13 -1.08 -7.22
CA SER A 107 -4.79 -0.71 -7.67
C SER A 107 -3.79 -0.75 -6.53
N PHE A 108 -2.62 -1.31 -6.81
CA PHE A 108 -1.45 -1.25 -5.95
C PHE A 108 -0.42 -0.38 -6.64
N ALA A 109 0.09 0.63 -5.95
CA ALA A 109 1.19 1.46 -6.40
C ALA A 109 2.36 1.28 -5.42
N LEU A 110 3.50 0.86 -5.94
CA LEU A 110 4.73 0.63 -5.18
C LEU A 110 5.83 1.50 -5.75
N VAL A 111 6.50 2.26 -4.89
CA VAL A 111 7.55 3.19 -5.28
C VAL A 111 8.83 2.91 -4.50
N GLN A 112 9.96 3.08 -5.20
CA GLN A 112 11.31 3.18 -4.67
C GLN A 112 11.78 4.63 -4.88
N PRO A 113 11.52 5.54 -3.92
CA PRO A 113 11.73 6.98 -4.10
C PRO A 113 13.18 7.33 -4.41
N SER A 114 14.15 6.56 -3.89
CA SER A 114 15.59 6.77 -4.11
C SER A 114 16.03 6.63 -5.57
N GLU A 115 15.28 5.93 -6.41
CA GLU A 115 15.65 5.63 -7.80
C GLU A 115 14.63 6.16 -8.83
N SER A 116 13.64 6.95 -8.41
CA SER A 116 12.54 7.39 -9.30
C SER A 116 11.89 6.22 -10.04
N ARG A 117 11.66 5.11 -9.32
CA ARG A 117 11.25 3.82 -9.88
C ARG A 117 10.04 3.28 -9.15
N GLY A 118 9.22 2.48 -9.83
CA GLY A 118 8.03 1.91 -9.21
C GLY A 118 7.21 1.05 -10.15
N VAL A 119 6.22 0.39 -9.58
CA VAL A 119 5.22 -0.38 -10.31
C VAL A 119 3.84 -0.06 -9.81
N ARG A 120 2.90 0.11 -10.73
CA ARG A 120 1.48 0.15 -10.44
C ARG A 120 0.77 -0.96 -11.21
N TYR A 121 -0.12 -1.67 -10.54
CA TYR A 121 -0.96 -2.66 -11.22
C TYR A 121 -2.38 -2.63 -10.68
N SER A 122 -3.35 -2.90 -11.55
CA SER A 122 -4.78 -2.89 -11.20
C SER A 122 -5.40 -4.28 -11.36
N LEU A 123 -5.80 -4.91 -10.26
CA LEU A 123 -6.48 -6.20 -10.22
C LEU A 123 -7.99 -6.02 -10.42
N ALA A 124 -8.61 -6.87 -11.25
CA ALA A 124 -10.06 -6.96 -11.34
C ALA A 124 -10.59 -8.04 -10.38
N LEU A 125 -11.47 -7.65 -9.44
CA LEU A 125 -12.10 -8.52 -8.45
C LEU A 125 -13.45 -9.10 -8.92
N GLY A 126 -14.09 -8.49 -9.93
CA GLY A 126 -15.52 -8.74 -10.25
C GLY A 126 -15.86 -9.51 -11.53
N ASN A 127 -14.89 -9.97 -12.32
CA ASN A 127 -15.15 -10.58 -13.65
C ASN A 127 -14.86 -12.09 -13.73
N HIS A 128 -14.58 -12.73 -12.60
CA HIS A 128 -14.17 -14.14 -12.54
C HIS A 128 -15.28 -14.99 -11.91
N ASN A 129 -15.39 -16.26 -12.33
CA ASN A 129 -16.26 -17.26 -11.69
C ASN A 129 -15.82 -17.61 -10.24
N GLU A 130 -14.86 -16.87 -9.70
CA GLU A 130 -14.23 -17.10 -8.41
C GLU A 130 -14.84 -16.18 -7.36
N ASP A 131 -15.00 -16.72 -6.16
CA ASP A 131 -15.44 -16.00 -4.99
C ASP A 131 -14.48 -14.85 -4.65
N THR A 132 -15.03 -13.64 -4.47
CA THR A 132 -14.25 -12.42 -4.22
C THR A 132 -13.39 -12.53 -2.96
N GLU A 133 -13.88 -13.19 -1.92
CA GLU A 133 -13.09 -13.44 -0.70
C GLU A 133 -11.90 -14.38 -0.93
N THR A 134 -12.09 -15.39 -1.78
CA THR A 134 -11.01 -16.28 -2.20
C THR A 134 -9.91 -15.52 -2.95
N ILE A 135 -10.28 -14.60 -3.85
CA ILE A 135 -9.33 -13.72 -4.54
C ILE A 135 -8.59 -12.83 -3.54
N ARG A 136 -9.31 -12.14 -2.65
CA ARG A 136 -8.71 -11.26 -1.62
C ARG A 136 -7.76 -12.02 -0.70
N ARG A 137 -8.11 -13.26 -0.32
CA ARG A 137 -7.24 -14.13 0.47
C ARG A 137 -5.98 -14.49 -0.30
N SER A 138 -6.09 -14.85 -1.58
CA SER A 138 -4.94 -15.15 -2.44
C SER A 138 -3.98 -13.95 -2.53
N ILE A 139 -4.52 -12.75 -2.80
CA ILE A 139 -3.75 -11.49 -2.83
C ILE A 139 -2.97 -11.29 -1.53
N ARG A 140 -3.64 -11.43 -0.37
CA ARG A 140 -3.01 -11.30 0.95
C ARG A 140 -1.87 -12.29 1.16
N PHE A 141 -2.05 -13.55 0.75
CA PHE A 141 -0.99 -14.55 0.84
C PHE A 141 0.20 -14.24 -0.07
N THR A 142 -0.05 -13.84 -1.32
CA THR A 142 1.00 -13.42 -2.25
C THR A 142 1.79 -12.25 -1.69
N MET A 143 1.11 -11.24 -1.14
CA MET A 143 1.77 -10.10 -0.53
C MET A 143 2.62 -10.50 0.67
N ALA A 144 2.07 -11.34 1.56
CA ALA A 144 2.75 -11.77 2.76
C ALA A 144 3.99 -12.64 2.48
N ALA A 145 3.96 -13.43 1.40
CA ALA A 145 5.04 -14.35 1.05
C ALA A 145 6.13 -13.71 0.17
N SER A 146 5.82 -12.63 -0.56
CA SER A 146 6.75 -12.09 -1.55
C SER A 146 7.80 -11.14 -0.95
N PRO A 147 9.08 -11.28 -1.35
CA PRO A 147 10.13 -10.31 -1.03
C PRO A 147 9.83 -8.88 -1.51
N LEU A 148 8.98 -8.70 -2.52
CA LEU A 148 8.64 -7.39 -3.08
C LEU A 148 8.10 -6.43 -2.00
N PHE A 149 7.35 -6.94 -1.03
CA PHE A 149 6.71 -6.13 0.01
C PHE A 149 7.52 -6.07 1.31
N SER A 150 8.62 -6.83 1.41
CA SER A 150 9.40 -6.97 2.65
C SER A 150 10.10 -5.68 3.09
N ALA A 151 10.38 -4.78 2.15
CA ALA A 151 11.07 -3.52 2.37
C ALA A 151 10.13 -2.31 2.60
N ILE A 152 8.81 -2.53 2.60
CA ILE A 152 7.83 -1.45 2.76
C ILE A 152 7.92 -0.84 4.16
N ARG A 153 8.12 0.48 4.19
CA ARG A 153 8.19 1.34 5.39
C ARG A 153 6.98 2.25 5.50
N GLU A 154 6.34 2.57 4.39
CA GLU A 154 5.21 3.49 4.35
C GLU A 154 4.06 2.85 3.59
N LEU A 155 2.88 2.80 4.21
CA LEU A 155 1.67 2.23 3.63
C LEU A 155 0.51 3.21 3.73
N TRP A 156 -0.10 3.54 2.58
CA TRP A 156 -1.38 4.23 2.49
C TRP A 156 -2.43 3.26 1.98
N VAL A 157 -3.56 3.18 2.69
CA VAL A 157 -4.72 2.39 2.28
C VAL A 157 -5.87 3.36 2.13
N ASP A 158 -6.32 3.56 0.90
CA ASP A 158 -7.44 4.45 0.63
C ASP A 158 -8.76 3.80 1.06
N THR A 159 -9.80 4.63 1.23
CA THR A 159 -11.18 4.19 1.46
C THR A 159 -11.61 3.14 0.44
N GLY A 160 -12.27 2.07 0.90
CA GLY A 160 -12.67 0.92 0.08
C GLY A 160 -11.59 -0.16 -0.15
N ALA A 161 -10.35 0.04 0.32
CA ALA A 161 -9.25 -0.92 0.14
C ALA A 161 -8.85 -1.69 1.42
N ILE A 162 -9.48 -1.41 2.57
CA ILE A 162 -9.08 -1.99 3.87
C ILE A 162 -9.19 -3.53 3.90
N GLU A 163 -10.20 -4.10 3.25
CA GLU A 163 -10.44 -5.56 3.19
C GLU A 163 -9.31 -6.34 2.46
N LEU A 164 -8.36 -5.64 1.83
CA LEU A 164 -7.20 -6.26 1.20
C LEU A 164 -5.99 -6.34 2.12
N ILE A 165 -5.90 -5.47 3.12
CA ILE A 165 -4.81 -5.51 4.10
C ILE A 165 -5.20 -6.34 5.33
N CYS A 166 -6.50 -6.46 5.62
CA CYS A 166 -7.05 -7.19 6.75
C CYS A 166 -8.12 -8.20 6.34
N GLY A 167 -8.41 -9.13 7.24
CA GLY A 167 -9.55 -10.03 7.17
C GLY A 167 -9.40 -11.16 8.17
N ALA A 168 -10.52 -11.81 8.50
CA ALA A 168 -10.72 -12.68 9.66
C ALA A 168 -9.60 -13.70 9.99
N GLN A 169 -8.85 -14.19 9.00
CA GLN A 169 -7.81 -15.23 9.18
C GLN A 169 -6.43 -14.84 8.65
N SER A 170 -6.28 -13.69 7.99
CA SER A 170 -5.03 -13.30 7.34
C SER A 170 -4.93 -11.79 7.15
N THR A 171 -3.79 -11.22 7.51
CA THR A 171 -3.48 -9.80 7.35
C THR A 171 -2.09 -9.64 6.77
N VAL A 172 -1.94 -8.70 5.84
CA VAL A 172 -0.64 -8.36 5.24
C VAL A 172 0.26 -7.68 6.27
N LEU A 173 -0.30 -6.97 7.25
CA LEU A 173 0.45 -6.21 8.25
C LEU A 173 1.46 -7.09 9.03
N ARG A 174 1.16 -8.37 9.23
CA ARG A 174 2.08 -9.33 9.86
C ARG A 174 3.40 -9.50 9.11
N SER A 175 3.40 -9.34 7.79
CA SER A 175 4.59 -9.45 6.94
C SER A 175 5.39 -8.15 6.83
N LEU A 176 4.76 -7.00 7.14
CA LEU A 176 5.36 -5.67 6.98
C LEU A 176 6.20 -5.29 8.22
N THR A 177 7.25 -6.06 8.49
CA THR A 177 8.08 -5.90 9.70
C THR A 177 8.85 -4.59 9.76
N LEU A 178 9.05 -3.94 8.61
CA LEU A 178 9.75 -2.66 8.48
C LEU A 178 8.79 -1.46 8.40
N LEU A 179 7.48 -1.67 8.51
CA LEU A 179 6.50 -0.58 8.42
C LEU A 179 6.71 0.42 9.55
N GLU A 180 6.93 1.68 9.20
CA GLU A 180 7.13 2.84 10.08
C GLU A 180 5.91 3.76 10.07
N TYR A 181 5.26 3.90 8.91
CA TYR A 181 4.12 4.78 8.69
C TYR A 181 2.92 4.01 8.10
N LEU A 182 1.76 4.14 8.74
CA LEU A 182 0.50 3.57 8.25
C LEU A 182 -0.58 4.66 8.21
N SER A 183 -1.12 4.91 7.01
CA SER A 183 -2.29 5.74 6.79
C SER A 183 -3.46 4.88 6.33
N VAL A 184 -4.60 4.99 7.00
CA VAL A 184 -5.81 4.21 6.68
C VAL A 184 -6.98 5.15 6.48
N GLY A 185 -7.45 5.21 5.24
CA GLY A 185 -8.71 5.81 4.82
C GLY A 185 -9.87 4.83 5.03
N CYS A 186 -10.93 5.26 5.69
CA CYS A 186 -12.13 4.45 5.94
C CYS A 186 -13.41 5.22 5.66
N SER A 187 -14.40 4.53 5.10
CA SER A 187 -15.80 4.98 5.07
C SER A 187 -16.60 4.29 6.17
N SER A 188 -17.86 4.69 6.34
CA SER A 188 -18.79 3.99 7.23
C SER A 188 -18.92 2.50 6.94
N VAL A 189 -18.77 2.10 5.67
CA VAL A 189 -18.79 0.70 5.20
C VAL A 189 -17.51 -0.05 5.60
N ASP A 190 -16.37 0.65 5.65
CA ASP A 190 -15.08 0.03 5.97
C ASP A 190 -14.81 -0.10 7.49
N ASN A 191 -15.71 0.42 8.34
CA ASN A 191 -15.55 0.40 9.80
C ASN A 191 -15.20 -0.99 10.38
N PRO A 192 -15.84 -2.11 9.96
CA PRO A 192 -15.44 -3.43 10.42
C PRO A 192 -13.97 -3.74 10.13
N GLY A 193 -13.51 -3.39 8.93
CA GLY A 193 -12.12 -3.56 8.52
C GLY A 193 -11.15 -2.70 9.33
N LEU A 194 -11.54 -1.46 9.66
CA LEU A 194 -10.72 -0.59 10.52
C LEU A 194 -10.57 -1.18 11.94
N HIS A 195 -11.66 -1.70 12.52
CA HIS A 195 -11.59 -2.39 13.82
C HIS A 195 -10.67 -3.63 13.76
N GLU A 196 -10.65 -4.36 12.64
CA GLU A 196 -9.71 -5.46 12.43
C GLU A 196 -8.25 -4.98 12.34
N VAL A 197 -7.98 -3.87 11.64
CA VAL A 197 -6.64 -3.26 11.60
C VAL A 197 -6.16 -2.94 13.02
N LEU A 198 -6.97 -2.26 13.83
CA LEU A 198 -6.60 -1.91 15.21
C LEU A 198 -6.42 -3.15 16.08
N ALA A 199 -7.29 -4.16 15.94
CA ALA A 199 -7.13 -5.43 16.63
C ALA A 199 -5.80 -6.11 16.28
N VAL A 200 -5.42 -6.13 15.00
CA VAL A 200 -4.14 -6.66 14.53
C VAL A 200 -2.96 -5.87 15.09
N LEU A 201 -3.03 -4.54 15.14
CA LEU A 201 -1.96 -3.69 15.68
C LEU A 201 -1.78 -3.83 17.20
N SER A 202 -2.84 -4.19 17.92
CA SER A 202 -2.80 -4.50 19.35
C SER A 202 -2.34 -5.93 19.66
N ALA A 203 -2.27 -6.82 18.66
CA ALA A 203 -1.93 -8.22 18.85
C ALA A 203 -0.42 -8.42 19.11
N VAL A 204 -0.10 -9.17 20.17
CA VAL A 204 1.25 -9.66 20.46
C VAL A 204 1.43 -11.03 19.80
N CYS A 205 2.49 -11.22 19.01
CA CYS A 205 2.72 -12.50 18.34
C CYS A 205 3.09 -13.59 19.36
N ALA A 206 2.44 -14.75 19.27
CA ALA A 206 2.60 -15.85 20.24
C ALA A 206 4.01 -16.50 20.28
N GLN A 207 4.91 -16.15 19.35
CA GLN A 207 6.21 -16.81 19.16
C GLN A 207 7.42 -15.96 19.60
N GLY A 208 7.17 -14.86 20.30
CA GLY A 208 8.19 -13.95 20.81
C GLY A 208 7.54 -12.58 20.95
N ASP A 209 7.91 -11.81 21.96
CA ASP A 209 7.33 -10.52 22.38
C ASP A 209 7.43 -9.42 21.29
N ALA A 210 6.86 -9.68 20.13
CA ALA A 210 7.02 -8.95 18.90
C ALA A 210 5.63 -8.52 18.40
N PHE A 211 5.50 -7.23 18.17
CA PHE A 211 4.33 -6.63 17.58
C PHE A 211 4.19 -7.02 16.11
N VAL A 212 2.95 -7.02 15.65
CA VAL A 212 2.69 -6.72 14.25
C VAL A 212 3.20 -5.30 13.95
N CYS A 213 4.00 -5.16 12.90
CA CYS A 213 4.69 -3.90 12.55
C CYS A 213 5.51 -3.31 13.72
N PRO A 214 6.61 -3.97 14.14
CA PRO A 214 7.38 -3.57 15.31
C PRO A 214 8.08 -2.21 15.16
N LYS A 215 8.25 -1.70 13.94
CA LYS A 215 8.82 -0.38 13.66
C LYS A 215 7.79 0.72 13.48
N LEU A 216 6.50 0.40 13.56
CA LEU A 216 5.43 1.37 13.35
C LEU A 216 5.55 2.46 14.42
N ASN A 217 5.68 3.70 13.97
CA ASN A 217 5.81 4.88 14.82
C ASN A 217 4.74 5.94 14.53
N THR A 218 4.15 5.91 13.34
CA THR A 218 3.14 6.86 12.90
C THR A 218 1.89 6.13 12.42
N LEU A 219 0.74 6.51 12.98
CA LEU A 219 -0.58 6.05 12.55
C LEU A 219 -1.43 7.27 12.17
N SER A 220 -1.92 7.29 10.93
CA SER A 220 -2.90 8.28 10.45
C SER A 220 -4.20 7.57 10.10
N LEU A 221 -5.31 7.99 10.70
CA LEU A 221 -6.65 7.50 10.39
C LEU A 221 -7.48 8.62 9.78
N ILE A 222 -8.02 8.38 8.60
CA ILE A 222 -8.79 9.35 7.83
C ILE A 222 -10.15 8.73 7.54
N GLY A 223 -11.24 9.36 7.98
CA GLY A 223 -12.56 8.78 7.75
C GLY A 223 -13.72 9.70 8.07
N PHE A 224 -14.86 9.38 7.47
CA PHE A 224 -16.11 10.12 7.62
C PHE A 224 -17.08 9.31 8.49
N VAL A 225 -17.48 9.87 9.64
CA VAL A 225 -18.53 9.38 10.56
C VAL A 225 -18.38 7.88 10.91
N PRO A 226 -17.51 7.53 11.88
CA PRO A 226 -17.44 6.15 12.38
C PRO A 226 -18.78 5.73 13.02
N VAL A 227 -19.22 4.50 12.76
CA VAL A 227 -20.51 3.97 13.24
C VAL A 227 -20.49 3.65 14.75
N GLU A 228 -19.30 3.60 15.36
CA GLU A 228 -19.08 3.38 16.79
C GLU A 228 -17.81 4.13 17.26
N PRO A 229 -17.84 5.47 17.35
CA PRO A 229 -16.65 6.27 17.62
C PRO A 229 -16.01 5.92 18.97
N GLU A 230 -16.79 5.66 20.01
CA GLU A 230 -16.28 5.33 21.36
C GLU A 230 -15.49 4.02 21.33
N ARG A 231 -15.99 3.03 20.58
CA ARG A 231 -15.29 1.75 20.41
C ARG A 231 -13.98 1.93 19.65
N LEU A 232 -13.98 2.76 18.60
CA LEU A 232 -12.78 3.07 17.83
C LEU A 232 -11.72 3.73 18.72
N ILE A 233 -12.11 4.74 19.51
CA ILE A 233 -11.22 5.43 20.44
C ILE A 233 -10.71 4.50 21.54
N ALA A 234 -11.55 3.62 22.09
CA ALA A 234 -11.13 2.61 23.07
C ALA A 234 -10.10 1.63 22.49
N GLN A 235 -10.26 1.20 21.24
CA GLN A 235 -9.29 0.34 20.56
C GLN A 235 -7.97 1.05 20.26
N LEU A 236 -8.02 2.31 19.84
CA LEU A 236 -6.82 3.14 19.67
C LEU A 236 -6.07 3.29 20.99
N ARG A 237 -6.77 3.60 22.08
CA ARG A 237 -6.21 3.66 23.44
C ARG A 237 -5.52 2.35 23.80
N LEU A 238 -6.12 1.21 23.47
CA LEU A 238 -5.51 -0.11 23.68
C LEU A 238 -4.22 -0.29 22.85
N VAL A 239 -4.23 0.04 21.55
CA VAL A 239 -3.02 -0.03 20.70
C VAL A 239 -1.89 0.80 21.31
N LEU A 240 -2.16 2.04 21.69
CA LEU A 240 -1.17 2.95 22.28
C LEU A 240 -0.64 2.42 23.62
N ALA A 241 -1.53 1.97 24.50
CA ALA A 241 -1.16 1.46 25.82
C ALA A 241 -0.30 0.19 25.74
N VAL A 242 -0.68 -0.78 24.89
CA VAL A 242 0.07 -2.03 24.72
C VAL A 242 1.46 -1.73 24.14
N ARG A 243 1.54 -0.84 23.14
CA ARG A 243 2.82 -0.44 22.53
C ARG A 243 3.76 0.29 23.50
N ASN A 244 3.21 1.17 24.32
CA ASN A 244 3.96 1.85 25.38
C ASN A 244 4.46 0.85 26.45
N GLY A 245 3.61 -0.09 26.88
CA GLY A 245 3.98 -1.10 27.88
C GLY A 245 5.09 -2.07 27.46
N LEU A 246 5.38 -2.16 26.16
CA LEU A 246 6.45 -2.98 25.59
C LEU A 246 7.58 -2.13 24.98
N GLU A 247 7.73 -0.89 25.43
CA GLU A 247 8.84 0.02 25.08
C GLU A 247 8.97 0.32 23.57
N LYS A 248 7.86 0.24 22.82
CA LYS A 248 7.79 0.57 21.39
C LYS A 248 6.60 1.49 21.09
N PRO A 249 6.49 2.65 21.75
CA PRO A 249 5.34 3.54 21.61
C PRO A 249 5.18 4.05 20.17
N LEU A 250 3.94 4.40 19.80
CA LEU A 250 3.75 5.28 18.65
C LEU A 250 4.19 6.69 19.06
N THR A 251 4.96 7.36 18.21
CA THR A 251 5.38 8.74 18.44
C THR A 251 4.38 9.72 17.84
N HIS A 252 3.70 9.34 16.75
CA HIS A 252 2.80 10.21 16.01
C HIS A 252 1.43 9.57 15.79
N LEU A 253 0.36 10.32 16.05
CA LEU A 253 -1.02 9.93 15.78
C LEU A 253 -1.78 11.08 15.13
N ALA A 254 -2.32 10.85 13.94
CA ALA A 254 -3.24 11.77 13.26
C ALA A 254 -4.64 11.13 13.18
N LEU A 255 -5.65 11.85 13.63
CA LEU A 255 -7.05 11.46 13.56
C LEU A 255 -7.83 12.51 12.76
N CYS A 256 -8.07 12.25 11.49
CA CYS A 256 -8.97 13.02 10.65
C CYS A 256 -10.32 12.29 10.59
N LEU A 257 -11.07 12.38 11.68
CA LEU A 257 -12.35 11.69 11.89
C LEU A 257 -13.42 12.71 12.26
N ASP A 258 -14.64 12.51 11.76
CA ASP A 258 -15.80 13.31 12.15
C ASP A 258 -16.32 12.83 13.52
N LEU A 259 -15.77 13.39 14.60
CA LEU A 259 -16.08 13.02 15.98
C LEU A 259 -16.81 14.16 16.70
N GLU A 260 -17.79 13.80 17.52
CA GLU A 260 -18.56 14.74 18.35
C GLU A 260 -18.74 14.20 19.77
N GLY A 261 -19.18 15.07 20.68
CA GLY A 261 -19.60 14.67 22.04
C GLY A 261 -18.51 14.01 22.87
N GLU A 262 -18.88 12.96 23.61
CA GLU A 262 -17.97 12.24 24.51
C GLU A 262 -16.79 11.60 23.75
N ALA A 263 -17.02 11.10 22.53
CA ALA A 263 -15.97 10.49 21.73
C ALA A 263 -14.88 11.50 21.32
N LEU A 264 -15.24 12.75 21.03
CA LEU A 264 -14.28 13.82 20.76
C LEU A 264 -13.43 14.13 22.00
N VAL A 265 -14.08 14.21 23.17
CA VAL A 265 -13.38 14.41 24.46
C VAL A 265 -12.40 13.26 24.72
N ASP A 266 -12.84 12.02 24.54
CA ASP A 266 -11.99 10.84 24.70
C ASP A 266 -10.84 10.78 23.69
N ALA A 267 -11.05 11.24 22.46
CA ALA A 267 -10.03 11.32 21.42
C ALA A 267 -8.94 12.35 21.79
N ARG A 268 -9.32 13.52 22.33
CA ARG A 268 -8.36 14.52 22.83
C ARG A 268 -7.41 13.92 23.89
N MET A 269 -7.93 13.03 24.72
CA MET A 269 -7.13 12.35 25.76
C MET A 269 -6.10 11.37 25.19
N LEU A 270 -6.21 10.93 23.92
CA LEU A 270 -5.18 10.10 23.29
C LEU A 270 -3.87 10.86 23.08
N GLY A 271 -3.92 12.19 22.99
CA GLY A 271 -2.75 13.04 22.79
C GLY A 271 -1.73 12.93 23.92
N SER A 272 -2.13 12.54 25.15
CA SER A 272 -1.19 12.33 26.25
C SER A 272 -0.42 11.01 26.15
N LEU A 273 -0.73 10.15 25.17
CA LEU A 273 -0.13 8.83 24.99
C LEU A 273 0.90 8.79 23.84
N VAL A 274 1.08 9.90 23.13
CA VAL A 274 2.01 10.04 21.99
C VAL A 274 2.77 11.35 22.11
N GLU A 275 3.89 11.48 21.39
CA GLU A 275 4.70 12.71 21.39
C GLU A 275 4.05 13.80 20.53
N HIS A 276 3.47 13.40 19.39
CA HIS A 276 2.84 14.28 18.42
C HIS A 276 1.43 13.80 18.12
N PHE A 277 0.46 14.69 18.31
CA PHE A 277 -0.95 14.38 18.12
C PHE A 277 -1.61 15.44 17.24
N SER A 278 -2.36 14.98 16.24
CA SER A 278 -3.24 15.83 15.44
C SER A 278 -4.65 15.24 15.42
N LEU A 279 -5.64 16.10 15.62
CA LEU A 279 -7.05 15.76 15.63
C LEU A 279 -7.78 16.79 14.77
N ASN A 280 -8.60 16.33 13.82
CA ASN A 280 -9.54 17.18 13.11
C ASN A 280 -10.67 17.58 14.06
N ASP A 281 -10.40 18.60 14.87
CA ASP A 281 -11.29 19.10 15.91
C ASP A 281 -12.05 20.32 15.37
N PRO A 282 -13.39 20.26 15.23
CA PRO A 282 -14.17 21.37 14.67
C PRO A 282 -14.12 22.63 15.56
N GLU A 283 -13.72 22.50 16.82
CA GLU A 283 -13.60 23.63 17.76
C GLU A 283 -12.22 24.31 17.73
N VAL A 284 -11.25 23.74 17.02
CA VAL A 284 -9.87 24.26 16.94
C VAL A 284 -9.60 24.65 15.49
N GLU A 285 -9.00 25.83 15.27
CA GLU A 285 -8.54 26.19 13.91
C GLU A 285 -7.67 25.08 13.35
N ALA A 286 -7.96 24.66 12.12
CA ALA A 286 -7.25 23.57 11.46
C ALA A 286 -5.75 23.83 11.58
N PRO A 287 -4.97 22.90 12.16
CA PRO A 287 -3.54 23.11 12.31
C PRO A 287 -2.92 23.35 10.93
N ALA A 288 -1.89 24.19 10.89
CA ALA A 288 -1.01 24.29 9.74
C ALA A 288 -0.51 22.89 9.33
N GLU A 289 -0.09 22.73 8.07
CA GLU A 289 0.43 21.46 7.53
C GLU A 289 1.24 20.68 8.57
N ILE A 290 0.81 19.44 8.83
CA ILE A 290 1.39 18.60 9.87
C ILE A 290 2.78 18.17 9.39
N GLU A 291 3.84 18.78 9.92
CA GLU A 291 5.23 18.61 9.42
C GLU A 291 5.72 17.15 9.32
N TRP A 292 5.16 16.26 10.16
CA TRP A 292 5.52 14.85 10.22
C TRP A 292 4.56 13.93 9.43
N GLU A 293 3.43 14.46 8.96
CA GLU A 293 2.53 13.71 8.10
C GLU A 293 3.18 13.50 6.73
N ARG A 294 2.98 12.31 6.17
CA ARG A 294 3.61 11.91 4.91
C ARG A 294 2.53 11.78 3.85
N TYR A 295 2.60 12.64 2.85
CA TYR A 295 1.70 12.57 1.72
C TYR A 295 2.24 11.62 0.65
N TRP A 296 1.33 10.91 -0.02
CA TRP A 296 1.71 9.96 -1.06
C TRP A 296 2.35 10.68 -2.25
N GLU A 297 1.85 11.87 -2.56
CA GLU A 297 2.28 12.75 -3.63
C GLU A 297 3.79 13.04 -3.54
N ASP A 298 4.33 13.16 -2.33
CA ASP A 298 5.76 13.40 -2.07
C ASP A 298 6.65 12.19 -2.37
N ARG A 299 6.05 11.01 -2.52
CA ARG A 299 6.78 9.76 -2.85
C ARG A 299 6.80 9.48 -4.33
N VAL A 300 5.85 10.04 -5.08
CA VAL A 300 5.76 9.80 -6.53
C VAL A 300 6.96 10.45 -7.22
N PRO A 301 7.71 9.73 -8.08
CA PRO A 301 8.85 10.30 -8.79
C PRO A 301 8.46 11.52 -9.62
N ALA A 302 9.36 12.50 -9.73
CA ALA A 302 9.16 13.69 -10.54
C ALA A 302 8.82 13.33 -12.00
N GLY A 303 7.81 13.99 -12.57
CA GLY A 303 7.28 13.63 -13.88
C GLY A 303 6.37 12.40 -13.85
N CYS A 304 5.80 12.08 -12.68
CA CYS A 304 4.60 11.27 -12.50
C CYS A 304 3.63 12.02 -11.59
N GLY A 305 2.37 12.19 -12.02
CA GLY A 305 1.37 12.99 -11.31
C GLY A 305 1.18 14.42 -11.84
N ALA A 306 1.81 14.77 -12.96
CA ALA A 306 1.50 16.01 -13.67
C ALA A 306 0.10 15.91 -14.31
N THR A 307 -0.68 16.99 -14.26
CA THR A 307 -2.09 17.05 -14.72
C THR A 307 -2.25 16.78 -16.22
N ASP A 308 -1.19 16.91 -17.00
CA ASP A 308 -1.06 16.58 -18.41
C ASP A 308 -0.79 15.08 -18.67
N GLU A 309 -0.59 14.26 -17.64
CA GLU A 309 -0.47 12.79 -17.75
C GLU A 309 -1.82 12.08 -17.86
N ILE A 310 -2.93 12.83 -17.94
CA ILE A 310 -4.25 12.27 -18.21
C ILE A 310 -4.32 11.85 -19.69
N CYS A 311 -3.71 10.71 -19.99
CA CYS A 311 -3.97 9.92 -21.19
C CYS A 311 -4.46 8.55 -20.74
N ASP A 312 -5.37 7.92 -21.51
CA ASP A 312 -6.01 6.61 -21.24
C ASP A 312 -5.06 5.45 -20.84
N HIS A 313 -3.74 5.63 -20.95
CA HIS A 313 -2.72 4.60 -20.78
C HIS A 313 -1.77 4.83 -19.60
N TRP A 314 -1.80 5.99 -18.93
CA TRP A 314 -1.01 6.27 -17.72
C TRP A 314 -1.90 6.89 -16.65
N PRO A 315 -2.21 6.19 -15.55
CA PRO A 315 -3.11 6.73 -14.55
C PRO A 315 -2.38 7.77 -13.71
N VAL A 316 -3.12 8.78 -13.27
CA VAL A 316 -2.66 9.72 -12.24
C VAL A 316 -2.23 8.92 -11.02
N TRP A 317 -0.97 9.06 -10.60
CA TRP A 317 -0.44 8.40 -9.40
C TRP A 317 -0.93 9.06 -8.09
N LYS A 318 -1.78 10.10 -8.17
CA LYS A 318 -2.54 10.67 -7.03
C LYS A 318 -3.72 9.79 -6.63
#